data_AF-A0A3A9STM0-F1
#
_entry.id   AF-A0A3A9STM0-F1
#
_cell.length_a   1.000
_cell.length_b   1.000
_cell.length_c   1.000
_cell.angle_alpha   90.00
_cell.angle_beta   90.00
_cell.angle_gamma   90.00
#
_symmetry.space_group_name_H-M   'P 1'
#
loop_
_entity.id
_entity.type
_entity.pdbx_description
1 polymer ?
#
loop_
_entity_poly.entity_id
_entity_poly.type
_entity_poly.pdbx_seq_one_letter_code
_entity_poly.pdbx_strand_id
1 'polypeptide(L)'
;MSRLFRYIQNDDVLKSFLEFRDTILQERPVVIAKHGDYSLYLKVISDDVLGLTIENTEKHKVIQDRTYNVSETTDALVSRGVRHACQKMAELSDEDVNRRRLQIWKWYLLDWQQANVQDQKEFMEKEISWDEDGIKTEEEIMDMESFLHGDYLNLGNTISLIERYLSGDEDNKEQFKRFAIADIMEMTSEDTKEKSLIEAEKKRIEEEGMKKHTYRFTVSVEATDKEHARAALLSYLAGDERIKIQK
;
A
#
# COMPACT_ATOMS: atom_id res chain seq x y z
N MET A 1 38.43 -1.52 -5.76
CA MET A 1 38.06 -2.30 -4.55
C MET A 1 36.77 -1.73 -3.98
N SER A 2 35.82 -2.59 -3.55
CA SER A 2 34.49 -2.29 -2.94
C SER A 2 33.56 -1.40 -3.78
N ARG A 3 32.64 -1.86 -4.65
CA ARG A 3 31.47 -2.76 -4.47
C ARG A 3 30.81 -2.72 -3.09
N LEU A 4 30.20 -1.59 -2.74
CA LEU A 4 29.11 -1.53 -1.77
C LEU A 4 28.19 -0.37 -2.15
N PHE A 5 27.12 -0.68 -2.90
CA PHE A 5 25.96 0.19 -2.97
C PHE A 5 25.26 0.06 -1.60
N ARG A 6 25.63 0.92 -0.64
CA ARG A 6 24.93 0.98 0.64
C ARG A 6 23.62 1.70 0.42
N TYR A 7 22.53 1.05 0.81
CA TYR A 7 21.27 1.74 1.06
C TYR A 7 21.53 2.71 2.23
N ILE A 8 21.54 4.00 1.93
CA ILE A 8 21.71 5.02 2.97
C ILE A 8 20.41 5.05 3.75
N GLN A 9 20.44 4.60 5.00
CA GLN A 9 19.29 4.75 5.88
C GLN A 9 19.04 6.25 6.09
N ASN A 10 17.76 6.66 6.17
CA ASN A 10 17.37 8.06 6.31
C ASN A 10 18.09 8.78 7.46
N ASP A 11 18.48 8.03 8.49
CA ASP A 11 19.13 8.55 9.69
C ASP A 11 20.63 8.82 9.51
N ASP A 12 21.29 8.17 8.55
CA ASP A 12 22.75 8.23 8.35
C ASP A 12 23.18 9.13 7.18
N VAL A 13 22.28 9.96 6.64
CA VAL A 13 22.54 10.73 5.41
C VAL A 13 23.66 11.76 5.59
N LEU A 14 23.70 12.48 6.71
CA LEU A 14 24.76 13.47 6.98
C LEU A 14 26.12 12.79 7.21
N LYS A 15 26.13 11.67 7.93
CA LYS A 15 27.33 10.83 8.10
C LYS A 15 27.84 10.29 6.77
N SER A 16 26.93 9.79 5.92
CA SER A 16 27.26 9.31 4.58
C SER A 16 27.80 10.44 3.71
N PHE A 17 27.25 11.65 3.82
CA PHE A 17 27.80 12.82 3.14
C PHE A 17 29.24 13.08 3.58
N LEU A 18 29.52 13.14 4.88
CA LEU A 18 30.88 13.35 5.40
C LEU A 18 31.88 12.27 4.95
N GLU A 19 31.46 11.01 4.88
CA GLU A 19 32.30 9.89 4.43
C GLU A 19 32.58 9.93 2.92
N PHE A 20 31.60 10.33 2.10
CA PHE A 20 31.67 10.23 0.65
C PHE A 20 31.88 11.57 -0.08
N ARG A 21 31.89 12.71 0.64
CA ARG A 21 32.03 14.06 0.09
C ARG A 21 33.25 14.16 -0.82
N ASP A 22 34.41 13.74 -0.32
CA ASP A 22 35.70 13.89 -1.00
C ASP A 22 36.01 12.73 -1.97
N THR A 23 35.00 11.90 -2.28
CA THR A 23 35.13 10.75 -3.19
C THR A 23 34.03 10.74 -4.23
N ILE A 24 33.09 9.81 -4.14
CA ILE A 24 32.12 9.51 -5.20
C ILE A 24 31.11 10.65 -5.41
N LEU A 25 30.83 11.44 -4.36
CA LEU A 25 29.84 12.52 -4.42
C LEU A 25 30.37 13.77 -5.14
N GLN A 26 31.69 13.93 -5.27
CA GLN A 26 32.30 14.97 -6.11
C GLN A 26 32.17 14.63 -7.60
N GLU A 27 32.23 13.34 -7.95
CA GLU A 27 32.15 12.90 -9.35
C GLU A 27 30.72 12.83 -9.86
N ARG A 28 29.76 12.41 -9.02
CA ARG A 28 28.36 12.25 -9.43
C ARG A 28 27.37 12.29 -8.24
N PRO A 29 26.12 12.71 -8.46
CA PRO A 29 25.05 12.52 -7.49
C PRO A 29 24.80 11.04 -7.18
N VAL A 30 24.45 10.73 -5.93
CA VAL A 30 24.15 9.36 -5.47
C VAL A 30 22.67 9.23 -5.16
N VAL A 31 22.03 8.17 -5.64
CA VAL A 31 20.63 7.87 -5.32
C VAL A 31 20.55 7.34 -3.89
N ILE A 32 19.78 8.02 -3.04
CA ILE A 32 19.52 7.65 -1.65
C ILE A 32 18.25 6.79 -1.54
N ALA A 33 17.21 7.21 -2.27
CA ALA A 33 15.91 6.55 -2.27
C ALA A 33 15.26 6.65 -3.65
N LYS A 34 14.45 5.65 -3.99
CA LYS A 34 13.64 5.61 -5.20
C LYS A 34 12.22 5.21 -4.83
N HIS A 35 11.25 5.87 -5.43
CA HIS A 35 9.84 5.52 -5.28
C HIS A 35 9.11 5.85 -6.59
N GLY A 36 8.54 4.83 -7.23
CA GLY A 36 7.97 4.96 -8.59
C GLY A 36 8.98 5.55 -9.59
N ASP A 37 8.53 6.58 -10.30
CA ASP A 37 9.33 7.34 -11.28
C ASP A 37 10.23 8.41 -10.62
N TYR A 38 10.17 8.55 -9.29
CA TYR A 38 10.90 9.57 -8.54
C TYR A 38 12.15 9.01 -7.87
N SER A 39 13.23 9.78 -7.90
CA SER A 39 14.48 9.46 -7.22
C SER A 39 14.98 10.64 -6.39
N LEU A 40 15.43 10.34 -5.17
CA LEU A 40 16.08 11.28 -4.28
C LEU A 40 17.59 11.15 -4.41
N TYR A 41 18.24 12.23 -4.83
CA TYR A 41 19.68 12.31 -5.03
C TYR A 41 20.37 13.12 -3.93
N LEU A 42 21.48 12.58 -3.44
CA LEU A 42 22.49 13.31 -2.68
C LEU A 42 23.51 13.92 -3.63
N LYS A 43 23.80 15.21 -3.50
CA LYS A 43 24.86 15.90 -4.23
C LYS A 43 25.69 16.78 -3.31
N VAL A 44 26.96 16.98 -3.66
CA VAL A 44 27.79 18.05 -3.08
C VAL A 44 27.53 19.32 -3.89
N ILE A 45 27.14 20.40 -3.23
CA ILE A 45 27.05 21.72 -3.87
C ILE A 45 28.34 22.50 -3.62
N SER A 46 28.90 22.37 -2.41
CA SER A 46 30.23 22.84 -2.04
C SER A 46 30.77 22.01 -0.86
N ASP A 47 32.01 22.25 -0.45
CA ASP A 47 32.69 21.50 0.62
C ASP A 47 31.94 21.45 1.96
N ASP A 48 31.06 22.43 2.21
CA ASP A 48 30.24 22.52 3.43
C ASP A 48 28.72 22.51 3.13
N VAL A 49 28.31 22.30 1.87
CA VAL A 49 26.89 22.34 1.48
C VAL A 49 26.46 21.02 0.85
N LEU A 50 25.57 20.35 1.58
CA LEU A 50 24.86 19.15 1.14
C LEU A 50 23.60 19.54 0.36
N GLY A 51 23.38 18.94 -0.81
CA GLY A 51 22.17 19.09 -1.59
C GLY A 51 21.36 17.79 -1.66
N LEU A 52 20.04 17.91 -1.52
CA LEU A 52 19.05 16.85 -1.74
C LEU A 52 18.11 17.27 -2.88
N THR A 53 18.08 16.47 -3.94
CA THR A 53 17.24 16.74 -5.12
C THR A 53 16.25 15.62 -5.33
N ILE A 54 14.96 15.94 -5.47
CA ILE A 54 13.94 15.02 -5.99
C ILE A 54 13.84 15.25 -7.49
N GLU A 55 14.04 14.20 -8.28
CA GLU A 55 13.92 14.22 -9.73
C GLU A 55 12.92 13.16 -10.19
N ASN A 56 12.06 13.53 -11.15
CA ASN A 56 11.28 12.56 -11.92
C ASN A 56 12.19 12.01 -13.03
N THR A 57 12.58 10.74 -12.89
CA THR A 57 13.53 10.06 -13.76
C THR A 57 12.98 9.74 -15.15
N GLU A 58 11.66 9.61 -15.28
CA GLU A 58 10.99 9.40 -16.57
C GLU A 58 10.92 10.71 -17.38
N LYS A 59 10.62 11.82 -16.70
CA LYS A 59 10.44 13.16 -17.31
C LYS A 59 11.72 14.00 -17.31
N HIS A 60 12.82 13.50 -16.75
CA HIS A 60 14.09 14.20 -16.53
C HIS A 60 13.90 15.61 -15.93
N LYS A 61 13.04 15.71 -14.92
CA LYS A 61 12.63 16.99 -14.34
C LYS A 61 12.89 17.03 -12.84
N VAL A 62 13.64 18.04 -12.41
CA VAL A 62 13.80 18.37 -10.98
C VAL A 62 12.50 18.93 -10.43
N ILE A 63 11.98 18.30 -9.38
CA ILE A 63 10.72 18.67 -8.73
C ILE A 63 10.99 19.54 -7.51
N GLN A 64 12.03 19.20 -6.74
CA GLN A 64 12.41 19.93 -5.56
C GLN A 64 13.91 19.79 -5.31
N ASP A 65 14.51 20.88 -4.83
CA ASP A 65 15.87 20.92 -4.33
C ASP A 65 15.85 21.48 -2.90
N ARG A 66 16.71 20.94 -2.04
CA ARG A 66 16.89 21.39 -0.66
C ARG A 66 18.36 21.28 -0.28
N THR A 67 18.89 22.31 0.34
CA THR A 67 20.29 22.38 0.75
C THR A 67 20.44 22.48 2.26
N TYR A 68 21.58 22.03 2.78
CA TYR A 68 21.95 22.11 4.20
C TYR A 68 23.41 22.52 4.33
N ASN A 69 23.69 23.47 5.21
CA ASN A 69 25.06 23.78 5.66
C ASN A 69 25.47 22.74 6.69
N VAL A 70 26.52 21.96 6.40
CA VAL A 70 26.93 20.83 7.24
C VAL A 70 27.46 21.32 8.59
N SER A 71 28.21 22.42 8.62
CA SER A 71 28.72 23.04 9.85
C SER A 71 27.64 23.54 10.82
N GLU A 72 26.44 23.89 10.33
CA GLU A 72 25.35 24.50 11.11
C GLU A 72 24.17 23.54 11.35
N THR A 73 24.22 22.34 10.78
CA THR A 73 23.09 21.40 10.76
C THR A 73 23.35 20.19 11.65
N THR A 74 22.31 19.69 12.31
CA THR A 74 22.35 18.45 13.09
C THR A 74 21.88 17.25 12.27
N ASP A 75 22.40 16.06 12.56
CA ASP A 75 21.96 14.79 11.95
C ASP A 75 20.43 14.69 11.94
N ALA A 76 19.79 14.94 13.09
CA ALA A 76 18.34 14.86 13.25
C ALA A 76 17.55 15.79 12.30
N LEU A 77 18.07 16.98 11.97
CA LEU A 77 17.42 17.89 11.03
C LEU A 77 17.50 17.35 9.61
N VAL A 78 18.67 16.83 9.21
CA VAL A 78 18.87 16.21 7.90
C VAL A 78 17.98 14.97 7.75
N SER A 79 17.98 14.08 8.75
CA SER A 79 17.16 12.85 8.72
C SER A 79 15.67 13.16 8.61
N ARG A 80 15.17 14.18 9.35
CA ARG A 80 13.78 14.64 9.21
C ARG A 80 13.51 15.18 7.81
N GLY A 81 14.43 15.95 7.26
CA GLY A 81 14.33 16.50 5.92
C GLY A 81 14.30 15.43 4.83
N VAL A 82 15.12 14.39 4.96
CA VAL A 82 15.14 13.22 4.07
C VAL A 82 13.83 12.46 4.18
N ARG A 83 13.33 12.21 5.40
CA ARG A 83 12.03 11.54 5.61
C ARG A 83 10.89 12.30 4.94
N HIS A 84 10.86 13.62 5.10
CA HIS A 84 9.88 14.47 4.43
C HIS A 84 10.02 14.42 2.89
N ALA A 85 11.25 14.38 2.37
CA ALA A 85 11.47 14.21 0.94
C ALA A 85 10.94 12.86 0.43
N CYS A 86 11.18 11.78 1.17
CA CYS A 86 10.63 10.45 0.87
C CYS A 86 9.10 10.42 0.92
N GLN A 87 8.49 11.04 1.93
CA GLN A 87 7.04 11.16 2.01
C GLN A 87 6.49 11.92 0.80
N LYS A 88 7.10 13.05 0.44
CA LYS A 88 6.67 13.81 -0.73
C LYS A 88 6.83 13.02 -2.04
N MET A 89 7.88 12.20 -2.18
CA MET A 89 8.01 11.31 -3.34
C MET A 89 6.87 10.30 -3.41
N ALA A 90 6.43 9.76 -2.26
CA ALA A 90 5.26 8.88 -2.21
C ALA A 90 3.99 9.62 -2.66
N GLU A 91 3.71 10.80 -2.08
CA GLU A 91 2.55 11.62 -2.46
C GLU A 91 2.54 11.96 -3.96
N LEU A 92 3.69 12.32 -4.53
CA LEU A 92 3.82 12.62 -5.97
C LEU A 92 3.61 11.38 -6.85
N SER A 93 4.10 10.22 -6.41
CA SER A 93 3.91 8.96 -7.12
C SER A 93 2.45 8.55 -7.09
N ASP A 94 1.80 8.62 -5.94
CA ASP A 94 0.39 8.30 -5.76
C ASP A 94 -0.50 9.24 -6.59
N GLU A 95 -0.18 10.53 -6.65
CA GLU A 95 -0.90 11.50 -7.48
C GLU A 95 -0.79 11.13 -8.98
N ASP A 96 0.40 10.79 -9.47
CA ASP A 96 0.62 10.38 -10.86
C ASP A 96 -0.11 9.07 -11.20
N VAL A 97 -0.06 8.07 -10.30
CA VAL A 97 -0.78 6.79 -10.42
C VAL A 97 -2.28 7.04 -10.49
N ASN A 98 -2.83 7.79 -9.53
CA ASN A 98 -4.26 8.11 -9.48
C ASN A 98 -4.71 8.88 -10.71
N ARG A 99 -3.90 9.80 -11.22
CA ARG A 99 -4.21 10.55 -12.44
C ARG A 99 -4.25 9.65 -13.67
N ARG A 100 -3.30 8.73 -13.81
CA ARG A 100 -3.26 7.75 -14.92
C ARG A 100 -4.45 6.77 -14.82
N ARG A 101 -4.74 6.26 -13.63
CA ARG A 101 -5.90 5.37 -13.37
C ARG A 101 -7.23 6.07 -13.68
N LEU A 102 -7.42 7.29 -13.18
CA LEU A 102 -8.60 8.11 -13.47
C LEU A 102 -8.78 8.34 -14.98
N GLN A 103 -7.68 8.55 -15.72
CA GLN A 103 -7.76 8.72 -17.16
C GLN A 103 -8.25 7.45 -17.87
N ILE A 104 -7.80 6.27 -17.43
CA ILE A 104 -8.28 4.98 -17.95
C ILE A 104 -9.76 4.77 -17.61
N TRP A 105 -10.18 5.06 -16.37
CA TRP A 105 -11.58 4.96 -15.97
C TRP A 105 -12.50 5.88 -16.77
N LYS A 106 -12.03 7.08 -17.12
CA LYS A 106 -12.77 7.96 -18.06
C LYS A 106 -12.99 7.29 -19.41
N TRP A 107 -12.02 6.56 -19.94
CA TRP A 107 -12.20 5.83 -21.20
C TRP A 107 -13.23 4.71 -21.07
N TYR A 108 -13.24 3.99 -19.95
CA TYR A 108 -14.27 2.97 -19.68
C TYR A 108 -15.67 3.60 -19.60
N LEU A 109 -15.81 4.72 -18.90
CA LEU A 109 -17.07 5.44 -18.80
C LEU A 109 -17.56 5.93 -20.17
N LEU A 110 -16.65 6.44 -21.01
CA LEU A 110 -16.99 6.88 -22.36
C LEU A 110 -17.45 5.71 -23.24
N ASP A 111 -16.77 4.56 -23.17
CA ASP A 111 -17.15 3.35 -23.90
C ASP A 111 -18.54 2.86 -23.48
N TRP A 112 -18.80 2.86 -22.17
CA TRP A 112 -20.10 2.50 -21.61
C TRP A 112 -21.20 3.47 -22.05
N GLN A 113 -20.93 4.78 -22.02
CA GLN A 113 -21.87 5.81 -22.47
C GLN A 113 -22.20 5.68 -23.95
N GLN A 114 -21.23 5.29 -24.80
CA GLN A 114 -21.44 5.06 -26.23
C GLN A 114 -22.25 3.79 -26.51
N ALA A 115 -22.11 2.75 -25.69
CA ALA A 115 -22.90 1.53 -25.82
C ALA A 115 -24.35 1.72 -25.36
N ASN A 116 -24.62 2.63 -24.42
CA ASN A 116 -25.92 2.82 -23.76
C ASN A 116 -26.57 4.19 -24.09
N VAL A 117 -26.29 4.77 -25.27
CA VAL A 117 -26.76 6.11 -25.69
C VAL A 117 -28.28 6.27 -25.64
N GLN A 118 -29.03 5.18 -25.82
CA GLN A 118 -30.50 5.21 -25.86
C GLN A 118 -31.15 5.34 -24.46
N ASP A 119 -30.44 4.96 -23.39
CA ASP A 119 -30.97 4.90 -22.02
C ASP A 119 -30.34 5.94 -21.06
N GLN A 120 -29.49 6.84 -21.57
CA GLN A 120 -28.73 7.81 -20.76
C GLN A 120 -29.58 8.69 -19.84
N LYS A 121 -30.79 9.09 -20.26
CA LYS A 121 -31.69 9.91 -19.44
C LYS A 121 -32.30 9.11 -18.28
N GLU A 122 -32.75 7.89 -18.56
CA GLU A 122 -33.39 7.05 -17.56
C GLU A 122 -32.39 6.60 -16.48
N PHE A 123 -31.14 6.36 -16.86
CA PHE A 123 -30.07 6.00 -15.91
C PHE A 123 -29.65 7.17 -15.02
N MET A 124 -29.42 8.37 -15.59
CA MET A 124 -29.11 9.57 -14.77
C MET A 124 -30.24 9.88 -13.79
N GLU A 125 -31.50 9.73 -14.21
CA GLU A 125 -32.65 9.93 -13.32
C GLU A 125 -32.70 8.89 -12.19
N LYS A 126 -32.34 7.63 -12.46
CA LYS A 126 -32.22 6.55 -11.45
C LYS A 126 -31.05 6.73 -10.49
N GLU A 127 -29.90 7.24 -10.94
CA GLU A 127 -28.75 7.55 -10.07
C GLU A 127 -28.98 8.78 -9.18
N ILE A 128 -29.70 9.78 -9.68
CA ILE A 128 -30.04 10.99 -8.92
C ILE A 128 -31.16 10.69 -7.90
N SER A 129 -32.03 9.71 -8.19
CA SER A 129 -33.04 9.27 -7.24
C SER A 129 -32.44 8.39 -6.14
N TRP A 130 -32.26 8.97 -4.97
CA TRP A 130 -31.96 8.23 -3.75
C TRP A 130 -33.25 7.55 -3.26
N ASP A 131 -33.33 6.22 -3.41
CA ASP A 131 -34.44 5.41 -2.92
C ASP A 131 -33.98 4.60 -1.71
N GLU A 132 -34.48 4.94 -0.52
CA GLU A 132 -34.10 4.31 0.76
C GLU A 132 -34.78 2.94 0.97
N ASP A 133 -35.87 2.65 0.26
CA ASP A 133 -36.75 1.50 0.52
C ASP A 133 -36.73 0.41 -0.57
N GLY A 134 -35.93 0.58 -1.64
CA GLY A 134 -35.85 -0.36 -2.75
C GLY A 134 -34.97 -1.57 -2.44
N ILE A 135 -35.53 -2.79 -2.44
CA ILE A 135 -34.75 -4.03 -2.60
C ILE A 135 -34.23 -4.03 -4.03
N LYS A 136 -33.08 -3.39 -4.26
CA LYS A 136 -32.43 -3.37 -5.56
C LYS A 136 -31.88 -4.76 -5.85
N THR A 137 -32.36 -5.37 -6.93
CA THR A 137 -31.80 -6.64 -7.45
C THR A 137 -30.34 -6.42 -7.90
N GLU A 138 -29.48 -7.43 -7.75
CA GLU A 138 -28.03 -7.38 -8.09
C GLU A 138 -27.75 -6.88 -9.53
N GLU A 139 -28.71 -6.96 -10.45
CA GLU A 139 -28.60 -6.45 -11.82
C GLU A 139 -28.80 -4.91 -11.93
N GLU A 140 -29.45 -4.27 -10.96
CA GLU A 140 -29.81 -2.83 -11.01
C GLU A 140 -28.81 -1.90 -10.33
N ILE A 141 -27.97 -2.42 -9.42
CA ILE A 141 -26.83 -1.67 -8.89
C ILE A 141 -25.58 -2.21 -9.55
N MET A 142 -25.31 -1.78 -10.79
CA MET A 142 -23.90 -1.60 -11.16
C MET A 142 -23.36 -0.51 -10.26
N ASP A 143 -22.85 -0.91 -9.11
CA ASP A 143 -21.95 -0.08 -8.35
C ASP A 143 -20.81 0.24 -9.32
N MET A 144 -20.79 1.47 -9.83
CA MET A 144 -19.88 1.87 -10.91
C MET A 144 -18.44 1.54 -10.51
N GLU A 145 -18.15 1.57 -9.21
CA GLU A 145 -16.91 1.13 -8.60
C GLU A 145 -16.66 -0.37 -8.81
N SER A 146 -17.63 -1.24 -8.56
CA SER A 146 -17.55 -2.69 -8.82
C SER A 146 -17.37 -3.03 -10.30
N PHE A 147 -18.06 -2.32 -11.21
CA PHE A 147 -17.89 -2.48 -12.67
C PHE A 147 -16.51 -1.99 -13.13
N LEU A 148 -16.10 -0.79 -12.69
CA LEU A 148 -14.79 -0.22 -13.01
C LEU A 148 -13.66 -1.08 -12.45
N HIS A 149 -13.79 -1.62 -11.23
CA HIS A 149 -12.80 -2.53 -10.66
C HIS A 149 -12.72 -3.85 -11.43
N GLY A 150 -13.84 -4.48 -11.76
CA GLY A 150 -13.86 -5.76 -12.47
C GLY A 150 -13.25 -5.66 -13.88
N ASP A 151 -13.66 -4.67 -14.66
CA ASP A 151 -13.21 -4.50 -16.04
C ASP A 151 -11.81 -3.88 -16.15
N TYR A 152 -11.40 -3.05 -15.18
CA TYR A 152 -10.03 -2.53 -15.11
C TYR A 152 -9.02 -3.60 -14.70
N LEU A 153 -9.38 -4.54 -13.82
CA LEU A 153 -8.49 -5.64 -13.46
C LEU A 153 -8.34 -6.66 -14.59
N ASN A 154 -9.20 -6.63 -15.60
CA ASN A 154 -9.02 -7.40 -16.82
C ASN A 154 -7.99 -6.74 -17.75
N LEU A 155 -6.75 -7.19 -17.65
CA LEU A 155 -5.63 -6.68 -18.43
C LEU A 155 -5.89 -6.62 -19.94
N GLY A 156 -6.56 -7.63 -20.50
CA GLY A 156 -6.87 -7.67 -21.93
C GLY A 156 -7.81 -6.54 -22.34
N ASN A 157 -8.90 -6.36 -21.58
CA ASN A 157 -9.86 -5.29 -21.80
C ASN A 157 -9.20 -3.91 -21.68
N THR A 158 -8.38 -3.70 -20.65
CA THR A 158 -7.71 -2.42 -20.40
C THR A 158 -6.70 -2.09 -21.50
N ILE A 159 -5.90 -3.06 -21.94
CA ILE A 159 -4.94 -2.84 -23.03
C ILE A 159 -5.67 -2.49 -24.34
N SER A 160 -6.74 -3.22 -24.68
CA SER A 160 -7.52 -2.94 -25.89
C SER A 160 -8.22 -1.57 -25.83
N LEU A 161 -8.67 -1.14 -24.65
CA LEU A 161 -9.23 0.19 -24.42
C LEU A 161 -8.16 1.28 -24.67
N ILE A 162 -6.96 1.12 -24.09
CA ILE A 162 -5.83 2.04 -24.28
C ILE A 162 -5.48 2.15 -25.77
N GLU A 163 -5.41 1.03 -26.49
CA GLU A 163 -5.12 1.01 -27.93
C GLU A 163 -6.14 1.79 -28.76
N ARG A 164 -7.42 1.75 -28.37
CA ARG A 164 -8.49 2.45 -29.07
C ARG A 164 -8.39 3.96 -28.88
N TYR A 165 -8.27 4.40 -27.63
CA TYR A 165 -8.29 5.82 -27.27
C TYR A 165 -6.97 6.55 -27.54
N LEU A 166 -5.84 5.83 -27.66
CA LEU A 166 -4.52 6.38 -27.99
C LEU A 166 -3.99 5.91 -29.36
N SER A 167 -4.89 5.59 -30.30
CA SER A 167 -4.54 5.07 -31.64
C SER A 167 -3.64 5.99 -32.49
N GLY A 168 -3.55 7.28 -32.18
CA GLY A 168 -2.69 8.26 -32.86
C GLY A 168 -1.48 8.74 -32.04
N ASP A 169 -1.28 8.23 -30.82
CA ASP A 169 -0.28 8.72 -29.88
C ASP A 169 0.52 7.54 -29.30
N GLU A 170 1.49 7.06 -30.06
CA GLU A 170 2.29 5.87 -29.74
C GLU A 170 3.08 6.01 -28.43
N ASP A 171 3.61 7.20 -28.16
CA ASP A 171 4.43 7.46 -26.98
C ASP A 171 3.59 7.34 -25.70
N ASN A 172 2.42 7.99 -25.65
CA ASN A 172 1.52 7.86 -24.52
C ASN A 172 0.88 6.46 -24.46
N LYS A 173 0.60 5.83 -25.60
CA LYS A 173 0.03 4.48 -25.65
C LYS A 173 0.92 3.48 -24.93
N GLU A 174 2.22 3.49 -25.21
CA GLU A 174 3.17 2.59 -24.56
C GLU A 174 3.32 2.88 -23.07
N GLN A 175 3.34 4.16 -22.67
CA GLN A 175 3.37 4.55 -21.26
C GLN A 175 2.14 4.06 -20.49
N PHE A 176 0.94 4.27 -21.03
CA PHE A 176 -0.30 3.83 -20.39
C PHE A 176 -0.42 2.30 -20.33
N LYS A 177 0.07 1.57 -21.36
CA LYS A 177 0.12 0.10 -21.32
C LYS A 177 1.04 -0.40 -20.20
N ARG A 178 2.26 0.13 -20.11
CA ARG A 178 3.21 -0.25 -19.04
C ARG A 178 2.65 0.07 -17.66
N PHE A 179 2.03 1.24 -17.51
CA PHE A 179 1.35 1.63 -16.29
C PHE A 179 0.24 0.63 -15.94
N ALA A 180 -0.70 0.37 -16.85
CA ALA A 180 -1.84 -0.51 -16.57
C ALA A 180 -1.39 -1.93 -16.22
N ILE A 181 -0.38 -2.47 -16.91
CA ILE A 181 0.20 -3.79 -16.57
C ILE A 181 0.73 -3.78 -15.13
N ALA A 182 1.57 -2.80 -14.77
CA ALA A 182 2.17 -2.73 -13.44
C ALA A 182 1.11 -2.55 -12.34
N ASP A 183 0.16 -1.63 -12.57
CA ASP A 183 -0.91 -1.28 -11.63
C ASP A 183 -1.85 -2.46 -11.36
N ILE A 184 -2.33 -3.12 -12.43
CA ILE A 184 -3.20 -4.30 -12.31
C ILE A 184 -2.45 -5.45 -11.64
N MET A 185 -1.17 -5.66 -11.98
CA MET A 185 -0.36 -6.70 -11.32
C MET A 185 -0.16 -6.41 -9.83
N GLU A 186 0.04 -5.16 -9.44
CA GLU A 186 0.17 -4.76 -8.04
C GLU A 186 -1.14 -5.03 -7.28
N MET A 187 -2.27 -4.52 -7.78
CA MET A 187 -3.59 -4.71 -7.17
C MET A 187 -4.01 -6.18 -7.10
N THR A 188 -3.79 -6.95 -8.17
CA THR A 188 -4.09 -8.39 -8.16
C THR A 188 -3.16 -9.21 -7.26
N SER A 189 -1.92 -8.74 -7.04
CA SER A 189 -0.98 -9.38 -6.11
C SER A 189 -1.39 -9.21 -4.65
N GLU A 190 -2.03 -8.10 -4.31
CA GLU A 190 -2.59 -7.85 -2.98
C GLU A 190 -3.84 -8.72 -2.76
N ASP A 191 -4.76 -8.74 -3.74
CA ASP A 191 -5.94 -9.60 -3.73
C ASP A 191 -5.58 -11.08 -3.60
N THR A 192 -4.54 -11.54 -4.30
CA THR A 192 -4.11 -12.96 -4.23
C THR A 192 -3.43 -13.29 -2.92
N LYS A 193 -2.68 -12.37 -2.29
CA LYS A 193 -2.13 -12.57 -0.95
C LYS A 193 -3.24 -12.65 0.09
N GLU A 194 -4.21 -11.74 0.04
CA GLU A 194 -5.34 -11.72 0.96
C GLU A 194 -6.20 -12.97 0.81
N LYS A 195 -6.56 -13.34 -0.43
CA LYS A 195 -7.28 -14.60 -0.72
C LYS A 195 -6.50 -15.82 -0.24
N SER A 196 -5.18 -15.86 -0.43
CA SER A 196 -4.34 -16.96 0.05
C SER A 196 -4.28 -17.05 1.57
N LEU A 197 -4.28 -15.91 2.28
CA LEU A 197 -4.33 -15.88 3.74
C LEU A 197 -5.68 -16.34 4.26
N ILE A 198 -6.77 -15.87 3.65
CA ILE A 198 -8.14 -16.27 4.00
C ILE A 198 -8.35 -17.76 3.70
N GLU A 199 -7.85 -18.27 2.57
CA GLU A 199 -7.91 -19.70 2.25
C GLU A 199 -7.04 -20.54 3.18
N ALA A 200 -5.85 -20.05 3.55
CA ALA A 200 -5.00 -20.73 4.53
C ALA A 200 -5.65 -20.77 5.92
N GLU A 201 -6.35 -19.70 6.31
CA GLU A 201 -7.10 -19.64 7.56
C GLU A 201 -8.33 -20.54 7.53
N LYS A 202 -9.09 -20.57 6.42
CA LYS A 202 -10.19 -21.51 6.20
C LYS A 202 -9.73 -22.97 6.24
N LYS A 203 -8.65 -23.31 5.53
CA LYS A 203 -8.05 -24.66 5.58
C LYS A 203 -7.58 -25.02 6.97
N ARG A 204 -6.97 -24.09 7.71
CA ARG A 204 -6.56 -24.33 9.10
C ARG A 204 -7.75 -24.57 10.02
N ILE A 205 -8.87 -23.87 9.81
CA ILE A 205 -10.12 -24.08 10.56
C ILE A 205 -10.77 -25.42 10.19
N GLU A 206 -10.76 -25.79 8.92
CA GLU A 206 -11.37 -27.04 8.40
C GLU A 206 -10.54 -28.29 8.71
N GLU A 207 -9.21 -28.22 8.64
CA GLU A 207 -8.31 -29.37 8.83
C GLU A 207 -7.98 -29.65 10.31
N GLU A 208 -7.83 -28.62 11.15
CA GLU A 208 -7.38 -28.83 12.54
C GLU A 208 -8.52 -28.95 13.56
N GLY A 209 -9.73 -28.51 13.20
CA GLY A 209 -10.80 -28.25 14.18
C GLY A 209 -10.35 -27.24 15.25
N MET A 210 -11.26 -26.71 16.06
CA MET A 210 -10.85 -25.87 17.20
C MET A 210 -10.01 -26.72 18.18
N LYS A 211 -8.68 -26.62 18.12
CA LYS A 211 -7.74 -27.24 19.07
C LYS A 211 -8.10 -26.79 20.49
N LYS A 212 -8.78 -27.65 21.24
CA LYS A 212 -9.03 -27.45 22.67
C LYS A 212 -7.71 -27.56 23.42
N HIS A 213 -7.09 -26.43 23.71
CA HIS A 213 -5.90 -26.39 24.55
C HIS A 213 -6.29 -26.77 25.99
N THR A 214 -5.79 -27.91 26.46
CA THR A 214 -5.98 -28.36 27.84
C THR A 214 -4.85 -27.79 28.69
N TYR A 215 -5.16 -26.88 29.60
CA TYR A 215 -4.19 -26.31 30.54
C TYR A 215 -4.31 -27.04 31.89
N ARG A 216 -3.18 -27.56 32.40
CA ARG A 216 -3.09 -28.15 33.74
C ARG A 216 -2.39 -27.17 34.67
N PHE A 217 -3.01 -26.86 35.80
CA PHE A 217 -2.41 -26.10 36.89
C PHE A 217 -2.58 -26.87 38.21
N THR A 218 -1.69 -26.60 39.17
CA THR A 218 -1.72 -27.22 40.50
C THR A 218 -2.07 -26.13 41.52
N VAL A 219 -3.10 -26.37 42.33
CA VAL A 219 -3.52 -25.45 43.40
C VAL A 219 -3.29 -26.14 44.74
N SER A 220 -2.58 -25.47 45.64
CA SER A 220 -2.40 -25.90 47.03
C SER A 220 -3.39 -25.15 47.91
N VAL A 221 -4.12 -25.88 48.77
CA VAL A 221 -5.09 -25.31 49.71
C VAL A 221 -4.76 -25.82 51.11
N GLU A 222 -4.72 -24.91 52.08
CA GLU A 222 -4.62 -25.27 53.50
C GLU A 222 -6.01 -25.64 54.03
N ALA A 223 -6.17 -26.88 54.47
CA ALA A 223 -7.42 -27.39 55.02
C ALA A 223 -7.15 -28.38 56.14
N THR A 224 -8.11 -28.48 57.07
CA THR A 224 -8.03 -29.38 58.23
C THR A 224 -8.24 -30.86 57.88
N ASP A 225 -8.94 -31.14 56.78
CA ASP A 225 -9.17 -32.48 56.26
C ASP A 225 -9.31 -32.50 54.72
N LYS A 226 -9.31 -33.70 54.13
CA LYS A 226 -9.37 -33.90 52.68
C LYS A 226 -10.70 -33.46 52.07
N GLU A 227 -11.81 -33.55 52.80
CA GLU A 227 -13.13 -33.18 52.30
C GLU A 227 -13.30 -31.66 52.28
N HIS A 228 -12.77 -30.96 53.30
CA HIS A 228 -12.62 -29.52 53.35
C HIS A 228 -11.76 -28.99 52.21
N ALA A 229 -10.62 -29.63 51.91
CA ALA A 229 -9.78 -29.24 50.78
C ALA A 229 -10.54 -29.35 49.45
N ARG A 230 -11.32 -30.44 49.27
CA ARG A 230 -12.12 -30.66 48.07
C ARG A 230 -13.26 -29.65 47.92
N ALA A 231 -13.96 -29.36 49.01
CA ALA A 231 -15.05 -28.37 49.02
C ALA A 231 -14.52 -26.96 48.73
N ALA A 232 -13.38 -26.58 49.32
CA ALA A 232 -12.74 -25.28 49.07
C ALA A 232 -12.29 -25.13 47.60
N LEU A 233 -11.67 -26.16 47.02
CA LEU A 233 -11.28 -26.17 45.60
C LEU A 233 -12.49 -26.07 44.67
N LEU A 234 -13.57 -26.82 44.96
CA LEU A 234 -14.79 -26.77 44.17
C LEU A 234 -15.47 -25.40 44.27
N SER A 235 -15.52 -24.79 45.45
CA SER A 235 -16.06 -23.43 45.63
C SER A 235 -15.24 -22.37 44.91
N TYR A 236 -13.90 -22.50 44.92
CA TYR A 236 -13.01 -21.57 44.23
C TYR A 236 -13.16 -21.65 42.70
N LEU A 237 -13.32 -22.87 42.16
CA LEU A 237 -13.47 -23.09 40.72
C LEU A 237 -14.90 -22.86 40.22
N ALA A 238 -15.91 -23.06 41.06
CA ALA A 238 -17.31 -22.85 40.70
C ALA A 238 -17.74 -21.37 40.69
N GLY A 239 -16.90 -20.46 41.20
CA GLY A 239 -17.14 -19.02 41.15
C GLY A 239 -16.88 -18.38 39.78
N ASP A 240 -16.28 -19.10 38.83
CA ASP A 240 -16.05 -18.65 37.47
C ASP A 240 -17.07 -19.32 36.53
N GLU A 241 -18.07 -18.55 36.05
CA GLU A 241 -19.15 -19.02 35.17
C GLU A 241 -18.64 -19.65 33.85
N ARG A 242 -17.35 -19.46 33.53
CA ARG A 242 -16.70 -20.00 32.33
C ARG A 242 -16.20 -21.44 32.50
N ILE A 243 -16.21 -21.98 33.72
CA ILE A 243 -15.67 -23.31 34.04
C ILE A 243 -16.82 -24.28 34.39
N LYS A 244 -17.24 -25.09 33.42
CA LYS A 244 -18.20 -26.19 33.68
C LYS A 244 -17.50 -27.36 34.34
N ILE A 245 -17.75 -27.58 35.63
CA ILE A 245 -17.28 -28.75 36.38
C ILE A 245 -18.22 -29.93 36.08
N GLN A 246 -17.74 -30.99 35.43
CA GLN A 246 -18.48 -32.25 35.32
C GLN A 246 -18.50 -32.94 36.70
N LYS A 247 -19.70 -33.26 37.20
CA LYS A 247 -19.92 -33.99 38.46
C LYS A 247 -19.48 -35.45 38.35
#